data_AF-A0A662IUI3-F1
#
_entry.id   AF-A0A662IUI3-F1
#
_cell.length_a   1.000
_cell.length_b   1.000
_cell.length_c   1.000
_cell.angle_alpha   90.00
_cell.angle_beta   90.00
_cell.angle_gamma   90.00
#
_symmetry.space_group_name_H-M   'P 1'
#
loop_
_entity.id
_entity.type
_entity.pdbx_description
1 polymer ?
#
loop_
_entity_poly.entity_id
_entity_poly.type
_entity_poly.pdbx_seq_one_letter_code
_entity_poly.pdbx_strand_id
1 'polypeptide(L)'
;MEELLKLRGKRVLVLGIGGGGDVATASLIHFWLQLLKAKPTIGGVVWERFPIDPIPGPIALNELEPLRQVDVGLGWATGETRALRGCGVFKPQLAQVADLLNEEALAIDLWPGPMRLIESLHTFVKSRFEAILGVDVGGDVLATGLEKDLWSPLADQVMLACLAKLEMKGFKTILAVHGLGVDGELKVQRLAKRISSVASRGGYLGAIGMGKEGAEVLEKVV
;
A
#
# COMPACT_ATOMS: atom_id res chain seq x y z
N MET A 1 -15.86 8.67 -5.80
CA MET A 1 -16.72 7.47 -5.64
C MET A 1 -16.97 6.76 -6.96
N GLU A 2 -17.23 7.47 -8.05
CA GLU A 2 -17.46 6.88 -9.37
C GLU A 2 -16.37 5.91 -9.82
N GLU A 3 -15.10 6.25 -9.62
CA GLU A 3 -13.99 5.38 -10.00
C GLU A 3 -13.98 4.05 -9.23
N LEU A 4 -14.38 4.04 -7.94
CA LEU A 4 -14.55 2.79 -7.19
C LEU A 4 -15.77 2.00 -7.66
N LEU A 5 -16.87 2.66 -8.00
CA LEU A 5 -18.06 1.99 -8.57
C LEU A 5 -17.73 1.28 -9.89
N LYS A 6 -16.87 1.87 -10.73
CA LYS A 6 -16.37 1.25 -11.97
C LYS A 6 -15.54 -0.02 -11.73
N LEU A 7 -15.09 -0.28 -10.50
CA LEU A 7 -14.35 -1.49 -10.12
C LEU A 7 -15.27 -2.66 -9.71
N ARG A 8 -16.59 -2.48 -9.71
CA ARG A 8 -17.54 -3.56 -9.42
C ARG A 8 -17.30 -4.78 -10.30
N GLY A 9 -17.18 -5.96 -9.67
CA GLY A 9 -16.91 -7.23 -10.34
C GLY A 9 -15.48 -7.43 -10.87
N LYS A 10 -14.60 -6.42 -10.73
CA LYS A 10 -13.22 -6.44 -11.23
C LYS A 10 -12.28 -7.11 -10.23
N ARG A 11 -11.21 -7.74 -10.73
CA ARG A 11 -10.08 -8.18 -9.90
C ARG A 11 -9.17 -6.97 -9.65
N VAL A 12 -8.98 -6.59 -8.40
CA VAL A 12 -8.26 -5.37 -8.02
C VAL A 12 -7.12 -5.72 -7.08
N LEU A 13 -5.91 -5.30 -7.40
CA LEU A 13 -4.79 -5.39 -6.45
C LEU A 13 -4.78 -4.11 -5.59
N VAL A 14 -4.86 -4.25 -4.27
CA VAL A 14 -4.83 -3.13 -3.32
C VAL A 14 -3.51 -3.19 -2.55
N LEU A 15 -2.68 -2.17 -2.68
CA LEU A 15 -1.33 -2.13 -2.14
C LEU A 15 -1.18 -1.03 -1.11
N GLY A 16 -0.74 -1.35 0.11
CA GLY A 16 -0.11 -0.37 0.98
C GLY A 16 1.26 0.00 0.40
N ILE A 17 1.49 1.28 0.09
CA ILE A 17 2.66 1.69 -0.70
C ILE A 17 3.85 2.18 0.13
N GLY A 18 3.62 2.51 1.39
CA GLY A 18 4.58 2.95 2.38
C GLY A 18 4.83 1.92 3.48
N GLY A 19 4.76 2.32 4.74
CA GLY A 19 4.98 1.45 5.90
C GLY A 19 3.77 0.61 6.33
N GLY A 20 3.84 -0.01 7.50
CA GLY A 20 2.76 -0.84 8.05
C GLY A 20 1.38 -0.14 8.13
N GLY A 21 1.36 1.18 8.40
CA GLY A 21 0.12 1.96 8.43
C GLY A 21 -0.65 1.92 7.10
N ASP A 22 0.06 1.86 5.98
CA ASP A 22 -0.50 1.85 4.65
C ASP A 22 -1.21 0.56 4.33
N VAL A 23 -0.58 -0.59 4.63
CA VAL A 23 -1.23 -1.88 4.44
C VAL A 23 -2.38 -2.08 5.42
N ALA A 24 -2.26 -1.54 6.64
CA ALA A 24 -3.37 -1.52 7.59
C ALA A 24 -4.57 -0.77 7.00
N THR A 25 -4.33 0.38 6.38
CA THR A 25 -5.39 1.18 5.75
C THR A 25 -5.86 0.63 4.40
N ALA A 26 -5.01 -0.11 3.70
CA ALA A 26 -5.40 -0.86 2.51
C ALA A 26 -6.52 -1.87 2.83
N SER A 27 -6.60 -2.39 4.06
CA SER A 27 -7.69 -3.27 4.51
C SER A 27 -9.06 -2.57 4.50
N LEU A 28 -9.14 -1.26 4.75
CA LEU A 28 -10.37 -0.47 4.65
C LEU A 28 -10.83 -0.39 3.18
N ILE A 29 -9.90 -0.10 2.26
CA ILE A 29 -10.22 -0.03 0.83
C ILE A 29 -10.60 -1.42 0.29
N HIS A 30 -9.91 -2.46 0.74
CA HIS A 30 -10.26 -3.86 0.47
C HIS A 30 -11.70 -4.16 0.89
N PHE A 31 -12.08 -3.80 2.13
CA PHE A 31 -13.45 -3.94 2.62
C PHE A 31 -14.48 -3.20 1.75
N TRP A 32 -14.23 -1.94 1.38
CA TRP A 32 -15.14 -1.19 0.50
C TRP A 32 -15.28 -1.83 -0.88
N LEU A 33 -14.19 -2.37 -1.44
CA LEU A 33 -14.23 -3.09 -2.71
C LEU A 33 -15.05 -4.38 -2.61
N GLN A 34 -14.98 -5.10 -1.48
CA GLN A 34 -15.85 -6.25 -1.23
C GLN A 34 -17.33 -5.85 -1.16
N LEU A 35 -17.68 -4.74 -0.48
CA LEU A 35 -19.06 -4.21 -0.46
C LEU A 35 -19.57 -3.89 -1.88
N LEU A 36 -18.67 -3.41 -2.76
CA LEU A 36 -18.96 -3.15 -4.17
C LEU A 36 -18.96 -4.40 -5.06
N LYS A 37 -18.80 -5.60 -4.49
CA LYS A 37 -18.70 -6.88 -5.20
C LYS A 37 -17.53 -6.96 -6.17
N ALA A 38 -16.47 -6.18 -5.94
CA ALA A 38 -15.19 -6.41 -6.58
C ALA A 38 -14.50 -7.65 -5.98
N LYS A 39 -13.38 -8.05 -6.57
CA LYS A 39 -12.54 -9.16 -6.10
C LYS A 39 -11.16 -8.59 -5.74
N PRO A 40 -11.05 -7.89 -4.60
CA PRO A 40 -9.78 -7.32 -4.19
C PRO A 40 -8.80 -8.42 -3.75
N THR A 41 -7.51 -8.14 -3.89
CA THR A 41 -6.41 -8.90 -3.31
C THR A 41 -5.50 -7.88 -2.65
N ILE A 42 -5.13 -8.11 -1.39
CA ILE A 42 -4.32 -7.17 -0.63
C ILE A 42 -2.82 -7.47 -0.79
N GLY A 43 -2.02 -6.42 -0.65
CA GLY A 43 -0.58 -6.49 -0.55
C GLY A 43 -0.01 -5.21 0.02
N GLY A 44 1.30 -5.18 0.16
CA GLY A 44 1.97 -3.95 0.57
C GLY A 44 3.47 -4.14 0.75
N VAL A 45 4.15 -3.01 0.83
CA VAL A 45 5.56 -2.97 1.21
C VAL A 45 5.69 -3.48 2.65
N VAL A 46 6.65 -4.38 2.87
CA VAL A 46 6.91 -4.91 4.21
C VAL A 46 7.92 -4.00 4.90
N TRP A 47 7.43 -3.03 5.65
CA TRP A 47 8.26 -2.11 6.42
C TRP A 47 7.55 -1.71 7.72
N GLU A 48 8.19 -1.98 8.85
CA GLU A 48 7.63 -1.69 10.16
C GLU A 48 8.09 -0.37 10.76
N ARG A 49 7.29 0.11 11.71
CA ARG A 49 7.63 1.27 12.55
C ARG A 49 8.82 0.96 13.45
N PHE A 50 9.64 1.97 13.72
CA PHE A 50 10.84 1.86 14.56
C PHE A 50 10.63 1.14 15.91
N PRO A 51 9.52 1.33 16.66
CA PRO A 51 9.28 0.59 17.90
C PRO A 51 9.11 -0.93 17.74
N ILE A 52 8.75 -1.41 16.55
CA ILE A 52 8.56 -2.84 16.25
C ILE A 52 9.84 -3.40 15.64
N ASP A 53 10.40 -2.68 14.65
CA ASP A 53 11.64 -3.05 14.01
C ASP A 53 12.62 -1.88 14.04
N PRO A 54 13.61 -1.90 14.94
CA PRO A 54 14.63 -0.85 15.01
C PRO A 54 15.68 -0.97 13.90
N ILE A 55 15.68 -2.03 13.09
CA ILE A 55 16.62 -2.20 11.99
C ILE A 55 16.17 -1.30 10.82
N PRO A 56 17.04 -0.39 10.34
CA PRO A 56 16.68 0.52 9.26
C PRO A 56 16.36 -0.21 7.95
N GLY A 57 15.35 0.31 7.24
CA GLY A 57 14.97 -0.17 5.91
C GLY A 57 13.88 -1.25 5.93
N PRO A 58 13.32 -1.56 4.74
CA PRO A 58 12.27 -2.55 4.59
C PRO A 58 12.77 -3.96 4.92
N ILE A 59 11.83 -4.84 5.20
CA ILE A 59 12.07 -6.26 5.48
C ILE A 59 12.17 -6.98 4.14
N ALA A 60 13.31 -7.65 3.91
CA ALA A 60 13.55 -8.40 2.68
C ALA A 60 12.74 -9.69 2.65
N LEU A 61 12.43 -10.23 1.47
CA LEU A 61 11.63 -11.46 1.38
C LEU A 61 12.29 -12.67 2.05
N ASN A 62 13.61 -12.75 2.04
CA ASN A 62 14.36 -13.84 2.70
C ASN A 62 14.40 -13.70 4.22
N GLU A 63 13.89 -12.59 4.77
CA GLU A 63 13.68 -12.38 6.20
C GLU A 63 12.24 -12.74 6.61
N LEU A 64 11.41 -13.29 5.70
CA LEU A 64 10.02 -13.65 5.98
C LEU A 64 9.82 -15.17 5.91
N GLU A 65 9.28 -15.77 6.96
CA GLU A 65 9.01 -17.21 7.04
C GLU A 65 7.71 -17.55 7.81
N PRO A 66 6.82 -18.41 7.28
CA PRO A 66 6.81 -18.91 5.91
C PRO A 66 6.47 -17.81 4.90
N LEU A 67 7.02 -17.92 3.69
CA LEU A 67 6.70 -17.05 2.56
C LEU A 67 6.76 -17.88 1.27
N ARG A 68 5.74 -17.76 0.42
CA ARG A 68 5.73 -18.40 -0.90
C ARG A 68 6.17 -17.40 -1.95
N GLN A 69 7.46 -17.45 -2.32
CA GLN A 69 8.03 -16.52 -3.29
C GLN A 69 7.32 -16.61 -4.65
N VAL A 70 7.05 -15.43 -5.24
CA VAL A 70 6.39 -15.29 -6.54
C VAL A 70 7.42 -14.91 -7.60
N ASP A 71 8.25 -13.91 -7.30
CA ASP A 71 9.25 -13.35 -8.20
C ASP A 71 10.23 -12.48 -7.38
N VAL A 72 11.09 -11.72 -8.05
CA VAL A 72 12.00 -10.75 -7.45
C VAL A 72 11.22 -9.64 -6.75
N GLY A 73 11.36 -9.57 -5.43
CA GLY A 73 10.70 -8.56 -4.61
C GLY A 73 9.21 -8.82 -4.36
N LEU A 74 8.66 -9.94 -4.84
CA LEU A 74 7.26 -10.33 -4.63
C LEU A 74 7.13 -11.72 -3.99
N GLY A 75 6.32 -11.84 -2.93
CA GLY A 75 6.02 -13.13 -2.29
C GLY A 75 4.64 -13.14 -1.63
N TRP A 76 4.02 -14.31 -1.48
CA TRP A 76 2.78 -14.46 -0.73
C TRP A 76 3.08 -14.73 0.74
N ALA A 77 2.57 -13.85 1.60
CA ALA A 77 2.57 -13.98 3.05
C ALA A 77 1.19 -14.43 3.54
N THR A 78 1.15 -15.13 4.68
CA THR A 78 -0.08 -15.55 5.37
C THR A 78 -0.09 -14.96 6.79
N GLY A 79 -1.15 -15.22 7.57
CA GLY A 79 -1.18 -14.91 9.00
C GLY A 79 -0.10 -15.63 9.83
N GLU A 80 0.50 -16.69 9.28
CA GLU A 80 1.59 -17.43 9.91
C GLU A 80 2.96 -16.81 9.63
N THR A 81 3.10 -15.96 8.60
CA THR A 81 4.36 -15.31 8.27
C THR A 81 4.91 -14.49 9.43
N ARG A 82 6.20 -14.65 9.70
CA ARG A 82 6.98 -13.89 10.68
C ARG A 82 8.18 -13.26 10.00
N ALA A 83 8.57 -12.08 10.49
CA ALA A 83 9.83 -11.45 10.15
C ALA A 83 10.93 -11.98 11.08
N LEU A 84 12.03 -12.46 10.50
CA LEU A 84 13.21 -12.96 11.15
C LEU A 84 14.32 -11.90 11.04
N ARG A 85 14.31 -10.96 11.99
CA ARG A 85 15.21 -9.81 11.99
C ARG A 85 16.26 -9.98 13.08
N GLY A 86 17.40 -9.29 12.95
CA GLY A 86 18.45 -9.30 13.98
C GLY A 86 17.99 -8.80 15.35
N CYS A 87 16.88 -8.07 15.41
CA CYS A 87 16.23 -7.59 16.63
C CYS A 87 15.26 -8.61 17.25
N GLY A 88 14.94 -9.71 16.56
CA GLY A 88 14.05 -10.76 17.02
C GLY A 88 13.07 -11.26 15.95
N VAL A 89 12.11 -12.06 16.39
CA VAL A 89 11.05 -12.62 15.53
C VAL A 89 9.72 -11.97 15.87
N PHE A 90 9.02 -11.40 14.88
CA PHE A 90 7.73 -10.75 15.08
C PHE A 90 6.78 -10.96 13.89
N LYS A 91 5.49 -10.69 14.08
CA LYS A 91 4.48 -10.73 13.01
C LYS A 91 4.40 -9.34 12.35
N PRO A 92 4.83 -9.17 11.08
CA PRO A 92 4.75 -7.87 10.41
C PRO A 92 3.28 -7.48 10.17
N GLN A 93 3.01 -6.19 10.01
CA GLN A 93 1.68 -5.63 9.83
C GLN A 93 0.96 -6.22 8.61
N LEU A 94 1.69 -6.50 7.51
CA LEU A 94 1.15 -7.22 6.35
C LEU A 94 0.59 -8.60 6.74
N ALA A 95 1.29 -9.35 7.59
CA ALA A 95 0.85 -10.66 8.06
C ALA A 95 -0.32 -10.54 9.03
N GLN A 96 -0.39 -9.48 9.86
CA GLN A 96 -1.57 -9.20 10.68
C GLN A 96 -2.83 -8.96 9.83
N VAL A 97 -2.69 -8.20 8.74
CA VAL A 97 -3.77 -7.97 7.78
C VAL A 97 -4.19 -9.27 7.08
N ALA A 98 -3.22 -10.08 6.64
CA ALA A 98 -3.48 -11.40 6.04
C ALA A 98 -4.26 -12.32 6.98
N ASP A 99 -3.88 -12.35 8.26
CA ASP A 99 -4.54 -13.13 9.32
C ASP A 99 -5.99 -12.68 9.55
N LEU A 100 -6.21 -11.36 9.68
CA LEU A 100 -7.55 -10.81 9.89
C LEU A 100 -8.49 -11.10 8.71
N LEU A 101 -7.99 -10.99 7.49
CA LEU A 101 -8.77 -11.24 6.28
C LEU A 101 -8.92 -12.74 5.99
N ASN A 102 -8.13 -13.60 6.63
CA ASN A 102 -8.01 -15.03 6.32
C ASN A 102 -7.69 -15.26 4.83
N GLU A 103 -6.76 -14.47 4.29
CA GLU A 103 -6.31 -14.48 2.90
C GLU A 103 -4.77 -14.38 2.81
N GLU A 104 -4.18 -14.82 1.69
CA GLU A 104 -2.77 -14.51 1.39
C GLU A 104 -2.63 -13.02 1.02
N ALA A 105 -1.57 -12.37 1.51
CA ALA A 105 -1.23 -10.99 1.16
C ALA A 105 0.07 -10.93 0.36
N LEU A 106 0.11 -10.09 -0.68
CA LEU A 106 1.32 -9.90 -1.48
C LEU A 106 2.34 -9.04 -0.72
N ALA A 107 3.41 -9.66 -0.25
CA ALA A 107 4.59 -9.00 0.28
C ALA A 107 5.40 -8.36 -0.84
N ILE A 108 5.70 -7.08 -0.68
CA ILE A 108 6.56 -6.30 -1.57
C ILE A 108 7.83 -5.92 -0.83
N ASP A 109 8.95 -6.30 -1.42
CA ASP A 109 10.30 -5.98 -0.97
C ASP A 109 10.94 -4.98 -1.95
N LEU A 110 11.48 -3.90 -1.40
CA LEU A 110 12.07 -2.79 -2.16
C LEU A 110 13.58 -2.98 -2.44
N TRP A 111 14.26 -3.92 -1.79
CA TRP A 111 15.70 -4.17 -1.95
C TRP A 111 16.15 -4.45 -3.39
N PRO A 112 15.35 -5.13 -4.25
CA PRO A 112 15.73 -5.33 -5.66
C PRO A 112 15.84 -4.04 -6.48
N GLY A 113 15.35 -2.92 -5.95
CA GLY A 113 15.35 -1.61 -6.59
C GLY A 113 14.16 -1.40 -7.53
N PRO A 114 13.80 -0.12 -7.78
CA PRO A 114 12.54 0.26 -8.42
C PRO A 114 12.38 -0.34 -9.83
N MET A 115 13.45 -0.36 -10.63
CA MET A 115 13.39 -0.86 -12.01
C MET A 115 13.04 -2.35 -12.06
N ARG A 116 13.66 -3.18 -11.20
CA ARG A 116 13.37 -4.61 -11.14
C ARG A 116 11.97 -4.86 -10.57
N LEU A 117 11.58 -4.08 -9.56
CA LEU A 117 10.25 -4.18 -8.96
C LEU A 117 9.15 -3.84 -9.97
N ILE A 118 9.33 -2.82 -10.82
CA ILE A 118 8.40 -2.48 -11.90
C ILE A 118 8.22 -3.65 -12.88
N GLU A 119 9.32 -4.29 -13.29
CA GLU A 119 9.29 -5.42 -14.23
C GLU A 119 8.57 -6.63 -13.62
N SER A 120 8.86 -6.92 -12.35
CA SER A 120 8.23 -8.01 -11.62
C SER A 120 6.73 -7.76 -11.41
N LEU A 121 6.36 -6.57 -10.91
CA LEU A 121 4.96 -6.16 -10.76
C LEU A 121 4.22 -6.20 -12.09
N HIS A 122 4.80 -5.69 -13.17
CA HIS A 122 4.18 -5.75 -14.50
C HIS A 122 3.87 -7.20 -14.92
N THR A 123 4.83 -8.10 -14.74
CA THR A 123 4.65 -9.53 -15.07
C THR A 123 3.61 -10.19 -14.18
N PHE A 124 3.58 -9.81 -12.90
CA PHE A 124 2.63 -10.32 -11.93
C PHE A 124 1.20 -9.84 -12.24
N VAL A 125 0.99 -8.56 -12.52
CA VAL A 125 -0.37 -7.99 -12.64
C VAL A 125 -1.05 -8.25 -13.98
N LYS A 126 -0.29 -8.38 -15.09
CA LYS A 126 -0.81 -8.38 -16.48
C LYS A 126 -1.96 -9.33 -16.78
N SER A 127 -2.00 -10.50 -16.14
CA SER A 127 -3.05 -11.51 -16.36
C SER A 127 -3.95 -11.72 -15.14
N ARG A 128 -3.64 -11.06 -14.01
CA ARG A 128 -4.27 -11.31 -12.71
C ARG A 128 -5.28 -10.25 -12.34
N PHE A 129 -4.98 -8.98 -12.63
CA PHE A 129 -5.77 -7.84 -12.16
C PHE A 129 -6.20 -6.92 -13.31
N GLU A 130 -7.33 -6.27 -13.11
CA GLU A 130 -7.91 -5.30 -14.04
C GLU A 130 -7.71 -3.85 -13.56
N ALA A 131 -7.36 -3.68 -12.27
CA ALA A 131 -6.97 -2.40 -11.69
C ALA A 131 -6.00 -2.62 -10.53
N ILE A 132 -5.22 -1.58 -10.23
CA ILE A 132 -4.29 -1.54 -9.10
C ILE A 132 -4.59 -0.27 -8.31
N LEU A 133 -4.66 -0.37 -7.00
CA LEU A 133 -4.94 0.73 -6.11
C LEU A 133 -3.84 0.82 -5.05
N GLY A 134 -3.03 1.88 -5.11
CA GLY A 134 -2.05 2.19 -4.07
C GLY A 134 -2.69 3.00 -2.96
N VAL A 135 -2.36 2.70 -1.71
CA VAL A 135 -2.90 3.33 -0.52
C VAL A 135 -1.75 3.86 0.32
N ASP A 136 -1.74 5.16 0.52
CA ASP A 136 -0.83 5.88 1.41
C ASP A 136 -1.62 6.47 2.59
N VAL A 137 -1.04 6.39 3.78
CA VAL A 137 -1.56 7.05 4.99
C VAL A 137 -0.75 8.31 5.24
N GLY A 138 -1.43 9.38 5.60
CA GLY A 138 -0.77 10.63 5.97
C GLY A 138 -0.52 11.58 4.79
N GLY A 139 -0.21 11.07 3.61
CA GLY A 139 -0.10 11.87 2.38
C GLY A 139 1.34 12.19 1.96
N ASP A 140 2.32 11.47 2.47
CA ASP A 140 3.74 11.66 2.12
C ASP A 140 4.03 11.36 0.65
N VAL A 141 3.24 10.47 0.03
CA VAL A 141 3.23 10.25 -1.41
C VAL A 141 2.99 11.54 -2.22
N LEU A 142 2.30 12.54 -1.65
CA LEU A 142 2.01 13.83 -2.30
C LEU A 142 3.16 14.84 -2.17
N ALA A 143 4.21 14.51 -1.41
CA ALA A 143 5.39 15.35 -1.25
C ALA A 143 6.18 15.47 -2.55
N THR A 144 6.97 16.54 -2.66
CA THR A 144 7.91 16.73 -3.79
C THR A 144 9.33 16.28 -3.50
N GLY A 145 9.62 15.89 -2.25
CA GLY A 145 10.96 15.54 -1.77
C GLY A 145 11.84 16.74 -1.41
N LEU A 146 11.29 17.96 -1.40
CA LEU A 146 11.99 19.20 -1.00
C LEU A 146 11.54 19.71 0.38
N GLU A 147 10.58 19.02 0.98
CA GLU A 147 10.02 19.32 2.29
C GLU A 147 11.01 18.95 3.39
N LYS A 148 11.35 19.91 4.26
CA LYS A 148 12.28 19.70 5.38
C LYS A 148 11.72 18.79 6.48
N ASP A 149 10.39 18.72 6.56
CA ASP A 149 9.65 18.00 7.59
C ASP A 149 9.28 16.58 7.14
N LEU A 150 9.80 16.11 5.99
CA LEU A 150 9.53 14.80 5.40
C LEU A 150 10.61 13.80 5.83
N TRP A 151 10.21 12.69 6.44
CA TRP A 151 11.07 11.71 7.10
C TRP A 151 11.08 10.37 6.37
N SER A 152 9.94 9.88 5.89
CA SER A 152 9.83 8.48 5.43
C SER A 152 9.43 8.25 3.96
N PRO A 153 9.80 9.11 2.97
CA PRO A 153 9.19 9.08 1.63
C PRO A 153 9.65 7.93 0.72
N LEU A 154 10.62 7.13 1.14
CA LEU A 154 11.30 6.19 0.23
C LEU A 154 10.32 5.17 -0.34
N ALA A 155 9.52 4.53 0.50
CA ALA A 155 8.59 3.49 0.08
C ALA A 155 7.50 4.08 -0.81
N ASP A 156 6.86 5.15 -0.36
CA ASP A 156 5.76 5.83 -1.05
C ASP A 156 6.16 6.31 -2.43
N GLN A 157 7.33 6.94 -2.56
CA GLN A 157 7.81 7.46 -3.84
C GLN A 157 8.26 6.34 -4.80
N VAL A 158 8.90 5.28 -4.29
CA VAL A 158 9.26 4.11 -5.11
C VAL A 158 8.00 3.43 -5.63
N MET A 159 7.00 3.23 -4.78
CA MET A 159 5.76 2.58 -5.16
C MET A 159 4.87 3.48 -6.02
N LEU A 160 4.86 4.80 -5.80
CA LEU A 160 4.24 5.75 -6.72
C LEU A 160 4.87 5.68 -8.11
N ALA A 161 6.20 5.61 -8.19
CA ALA A 161 6.89 5.41 -9.46
C ALA A 161 6.50 4.08 -10.11
N CYS A 162 6.32 3.01 -9.31
CA CYS A 162 5.81 1.72 -9.81
C CYS A 162 4.41 1.86 -10.40
N LEU A 163 3.48 2.50 -9.67
CA LEU A 163 2.11 2.74 -10.14
C LEU A 163 2.11 3.55 -11.44
N ALA A 164 2.83 4.67 -11.49
CA ALA A 164 2.93 5.50 -12.69
C ALA A 164 3.50 4.73 -13.89
N LYS A 165 4.49 3.86 -13.68
CA LYS A 165 5.06 3.03 -14.75
C LYS A 165 4.11 1.93 -15.22
N LEU A 166 3.28 1.40 -14.34
CA LEU A 166 2.21 0.47 -14.71
C LEU A 166 1.10 1.21 -15.48
N GLU A 167 0.74 2.42 -15.07
CA GLU A 167 -0.20 3.27 -15.82
C GLU A 167 0.26 3.50 -17.25
N MET A 168 1.53 3.91 -17.44
CA MET A 168 2.15 4.10 -18.76
C MET A 168 2.15 2.83 -19.62
N LYS A 169 2.06 1.64 -19.02
CA LYS A 169 1.95 0.34 -19.69
C LYS A 169 0.50 -0.07 -19.97
N GLY A 170 -0.47 0.80 -19.70
CA GLY A 170 -1.89 0.60 -20.01
C GLY A 170 -2.72 0.00 -18.86
N PHE A 171 -2.16 -0.10 -17.65
CA PHE A 171 -2.92 -0.56 -16.48
C PHE A 171 -3.75 0.57 -15.88
N LYS A 172 -4.94 0.26 -15.37
CA LYS A 172 -5.70 1.20 -14.54
C LYS A 172 -5.08 1.26 -13.15
N THR A 173 -4.45 2.38 -12.81
CA THR A 173 -3.89 2.63 -11.48
C THR A 173 -4.62 3.76 -10.77
N ILE A 174 -4.86 3.61 -9.47
CA ILE A 174 -5.50 4.62 -8.62
C ILE A 174 -4.61 4.81 -7.39
N LEU A 175 -4.39 6.06 -6.97
CA LEU A 175 -3.78 6.39 -5.69
C LEU A 175 -4.87 6.86 -4.73
N ALA A 176 -4.95 6.24 -3.56
CA ALA A 176 -5.76 6.68 -2.45
C ALA A 176 -4.84 7.19 -1.33
N VAL A 177 -5.20 8.34 -0.77
CA VAL A 177 -4.52 8.92 0.39
C VAL A 177 -5.53 8.98 1.53
N HIS A 178 -5.18 8.37 2.66
CA HIS A 178 -6.02 8.29 3.83
C HIS A 178 -5.45 9.11 4.99
N GLY A 179 -6.32 9.80 5.73
CA GLY A 179 -5.92 10.51 6.95
C GLY A 179 -4.82 11.54 6.71
N LEU A 180 -5.10 12.61 5.97
CA LEU A 180 -4.09 13.65 5.68
C LEU A 180 -3.40 14.17 6.96
N GLY A 181 -2.09 14.01 7.05
CA GLY A 181 -1.22 14.45 8.13
C GLY A 181 -1.34 13.68 9.45
N VAL A 182 -1.94 12.49 9.45
CA VAL A 182 -2.08 11.67 10.68
C VAL A 182 -0.76 11.01 11.13
N ASP A 183 0.21 10.91 10.22
CA ASP A 183 1.59 10.50 10.47
C ASP A 183 2.40 11.53 11.27
N GLY A 184 1.96 12.80 11.25
CA GLY A 184 2.64 13.93 11.89
C GLY A 184 3.77 14.54 11.05
N GLU A 185 4.00 14.10 9.81
CA GLU A 185 5.09 14.60 8.96
C GLU A 185 4.70 15.94 8.30
N LEU A 186 3.64 15.92 7.48
CA LEU A 186 3.24 17.06 6.67
C LEU A 186 1.97 17.75 7.20
N LYS A 187 2.03 19.08 7.30
CA LYS A 187 0.87 19.89 7.67
C LYS A 187 -0.28 19.72 6.67
N VAL A 188 -1.49 19.49 7.17
CA VAL A 188 -2.71 19.34 6.37
C VAL A 188 -2.90 20.45 5.32
N GLN A 189 -2.57 21.70 5.64
CA GLN A 189 -2.69 22.82 4.69
C GLN A 189 -1.74 22.68 3.49
N ARG A 190 -0.56 22.08 3.68
CA ARG A 190 0.39 21.80 2.60
C ARG A 190 -0.14 20.67 1.73
N LEU A 191 -0.61 19.58 2.35
CA LEU A 191 -1.22 18.45 1.65
C LEU A 191 -2.45 18.88 0.83
N ALA A 192 -3.32 19.73 1.38
CA ALA A 192 -4.45 20.29 0.66
C ALA A 192 -4.03 21.09 -0.60
N LYS A 193 -2.93 21.84 -0.54
CA LYS A 193 -2.35 22.51 -1.72
C LYS A 193 -1.82 21.51 -2.75
N ARG A 194 -1.23 20.41 -2.32
CA ARG A 194 -0.79 19.32 -3.23
C ARG A 194 -1.98 18.69 -3.93
N ILE A 195 -3.04 18.35 -3.20
CA ILE A 195 -4.30 17.85 -3.77
C ILE A 195 -4.88 18.85 -4.76
N SER A 196 -4.89 20.15 -4.43
CA SER A 196 -5.34 21.20 -5.35
C SER A 196 -4.51 21.24 -6.64
N SER A 197 -3.20 21.07 -6.57
CA SER A 197 -2.33 20.98 -7.75
C SER A 197 -2.56 19.70 -8.58
N VAL A 198 -2.93 18.58 -7.94
CA VAL A 198 -3.31 17.35 -8.65
C VAL A 198 -4.68 17.54 -9.31
N ALA A 199 -5.63 18.16 -8.61
CA ALA A 199 -6.97 18.46 -9.10
C ALA A 199 -6.93 19.41 -10.31
N SER A 200 -6.09 20.45 -10.29
CA SER A 200 -5.93 21.38 -11.42
C SER A 200 -5.39 20.72 -12.69
N ARG A 201 -4.85 19.50 -12.57
CA ARG A 201 -4.37 18.67 -13.68
C ARG A 201 -5.33 17.52 -14.03
N GLY A 202 -6.53 17.51 -13.43
CA GLY A 202 -7.54 16.48 -13.66
C GLY A 202 -7.30 15.15 -12.93
N GLY A 203 -6.31 15.07 -12.03
CA GLY A 203 -5.96 13.84 -11.32
C GLY A 203 -6.80 13.53 -10.08
N TYR A 204 -7.64 14.46 -9.63
CA TYR A 204 -8.46 14.26 -8.43
C TYR A 204 -9.74 13.49 -8.75
N LEU A 205 -9.85 12.27 -8.23
CA LEU A 205 -10.97 11.35 -8.48
C LEU A 205 -12.10 11.46 -7.44
N GLY A 206 -11.93 12.31 -6.43
CA GLY A 206 -12.88 12.55 -5.35
C GLY A 206 -12.38 12.10 -3.97
N ALA A 207 -13.22 12.27 -2.96
CA ALA A 207 -13.00 11.86 -1.58
C ALA A 207 -14.21 11.10 -1.04
N ILE A 208 -13.97 10.22 -0.06
CA ILE A 208 -14.99 9.41 0.60
C ILE A 208 -14.66 9.37 2.09
N GLY A 209 -15.66 9.59 2.94
CA GLY A 209 -15.52 9.49 4.39
C GLY A 209 -15.63 8.04 4.87
N MET A 210 -14.91 7.72 5.94
CA MET A 210 -15.01 6.41 6.60
C MET A 210 -16.25 6.33 7.48
N GLY A 211 -17.07 5.29 7.27
CA GLY A 211 -18.21 4.97 8.13
C GLY A 211 -17.83 4.03 9.28
N LYS A 212 -18.80 3.73 10.15
CA LYS A 212 -18.62 2.91 11.35
C LYS A 212 -17.98 1.55 11.08
N GLU A 213 -18.52 0.78 10.13
CA GLU A 213 -17.99 -0.55 9.78
C GLU A 213 -16.54 -0.48 9.28
N GLY A 214 -16.17 0.59 8.57
CA GLY A 214 -14.80 0.82 8.15
C GLY A 214 -13.85 1.11 9.32
N ALA A 215 -14.32 1.87 10.32
CA ALA A 215 -13.57 2.11 11.54
C ALA A 215 -13.36 0.81 12.33
N GLU A 216 -14.40 -0.02 12.45
CA GLU A 216 -14.33 -1.34 13.11
C GLU A 216 -13.37 -2.31 12.39
N VAL A 217 -13.18 -2.17 11.06
CA VAL A 217 -12.14 -2.91 10.33
C VAL A 217 -10.76 -2.44 10.75
N LEU A 218 -10.49 -1.13 10.74
CA LEU A 218 -9.18 -0.60 11.13
C LEU A 218 -8.84 -0.93 12.58
N GLU A 219 -9.77 -0.78 13.53
CA GLU A 219 -9.56 -1.11 14.95
C GLU A 219 -9.11 -2.55 15.21
N LYS A 220 -9.41 -3.49 14.30
CA LYS A 220 -8.96 -4.89 14.41
C LYS A 220 -7.57 -5.14 13.84
N VAL A 221 -7.04 -4.18 13.07
CA VAL A 221 -5.76 -4.29 12.36
C VAL A 221 -4.63 -3.58 13.10
N VAL A 222 -4.92 -2.51 13.84
CA VAL A 222 -3.92 -1.65 14.53
C VAL A 222 -3.68 -2.05 15.98
#